data_AF-A0A7R9N9M7-F1
#
_entry.id   AF-A0A7R9N9M7-F1
#
_cell.length_a   1.000
_cell.length_b   1.000
_cell.length_c   1.000
_cell.angle_alpha   90.00
_cell.angle_beta   90.00
_cell.angle_gamma   90.00
#
_symmetry.space_group_name_H-M   'P 1'
#
loop_
_entity.id
_entity.type
_entity.pdbx_description
1 polymer ?
#
loop_
_entity_poly.entity_id
_entity_poly.type
_entity_poly.pdbx_seq_one_letter_code
_entity_poly.pdbx_strand_id
1 'polypeptide(L)'
;MVKKMGGIDEEELVDKLAPIIEERIRYKIVRGIIDTLEEQFYPPEEMFTDEFIERVKEAEKRVKEGKTRSFKDAKELNEFLESLKDE
;
A
#
# COMPACT_ATOMS: atom_id res chain seq x y z
N MET A 1 37.15 19.61 33.81
CA MET A 1 37.90 18.38 34.13
C MET A 1 36.91 17.25 34.29
N VAL A 2 36.72 16.45 33.24
CA VAL A 2 35.83 15.28 33.28
C VAL A 2 36.63 14.08 33.80
N LYS A 3 36.05 13.37 34.76
CA LYS A 3 36.70 12.35 35.57
C LYS A 3 36.80 11.05 34.75
N LYS A 4 38.00 10.70 34.27
CA LYS A 4 38.28 9.38 33.68
C LYS A 4 38.05 8.29 34.73
N MET A 5 36.92 7.60 34.64
CA MET A 5 36.77 6.25 35.19
C MET A 5 36.94 5.26 34.02
N GLY A 6 37.59 4.13 34.32
CA GLY A 6 37.96 3.07 33.39
C GLY A 6 37.18 2.98 32.08
N GLY A 7 37.84 3.44 31.01
CA GLY A 7 37.69 2.96 29.64
C GLY A 7 36.28 3.01 29.06
N ILE A 8 35.73 4.22 28.87
CA ILE A 8 35.30 4.78 27.59
C ILE A 8 34.87 6.24 27.88
N ASP A 9 35.23 7.18 26.99
CA ASP A 9 34.79 8.57 27.09
C ASP A 9 33.32 8.69 26.65
N GLU A 10 32.47 9.29 27.49
CA GLU A 10 31.03 9.42 27.21
C GLU A 10 30.78 10.27 25.96
N GLU A 11 31.60 11.29 25.73
CA GLU A 11 31.53 12.14 24.53
C GLU A 11 31.81 11.31 23.26
N GLU A 12 32.83 10.45 23.31
CA GLU A 12 33.19 9.56 22.20
C GLU A 12 32.12 8.49 21.93
N LEU A 13 31.38 8.06 22.96
CA LEU A 13 30.22 7.18 22.79
C LEU A 13 29.05 7.89 22.14
N VAL A 14 28.76 9.11 22.56
CA VAL A 14 27.68 9.91 22.00
C VAL A 14 27.95 10.17 20.52
N ASP A 15 29.16 10.56 20.15
CA ASP A 15 29.55 10.79 18.76
C ASP A 15 29.39 9.56 17.87
N LYS A 16 29.63 8.35 18.42
CA LYS A 16 29.44 7.08 17.70
C LYS A 16 27.98 6.65 17.61
N LEU A 17 27.21 6.87 18.67
CA LEU A 17 25.84 6.36 18.79
C LEU A 17 24.79 7.30 18.18
N ALA A 18 24.99 8.61 18.26
CA ALA A 18 24.07 9.61 17.73
C ALA A 18 23.66 9.37 16.26
N PRO A 19 24.57 9.15 15.30
CA PRO A 19 24.18 8.92 13.91
C PRO A 19 23.39 7.62 13.72
N ILE A 20 23.75 6.55 14.46
CA ILE A 20 23.05 5.25 14.40
C ILE A 20 21.62 5.38 14.94
N ILE A 21 21.45 6.14 16.02
CA ILE A 21 20.14 6.41 16.62
C ILE A 21 19.30 7.27 15.67
N GLU A 22 19.89 8.31 15.08
CA GLU A 22 19.21 9.20 14.13
C GLU A 22 18.71 8.44 12.91
N GLU A 23 19.54 7.56 12.32
CA GLU A 23 19.16 6.74 11.18
C GLU A 23 18.00 5.79 11.51
N ARG A 24 18.05 5.15 12.69
CA ARG A 24 16.95 4.29 13.17
C ARG A 24 15.65 5.08 13.37
N ILE A 25 15.72 6.28 13.94
CA ILE A 25 14.55 7.15 14.12
C ILE A 25 13.98 7.54 12.75
N ARG A 26 14.85 7.94 11.82
CA ARG A 26 14.46 8.32 10.46
C ARG A 26 13.75 7.17 9.74
N TYR A 27 14.30 5.96 9.80
CA TYR A 27 13.66 4.77 9.23
C TYR A 27 12.29 4.52 9.84
N LYS A 28 12.15 4.57 11.18
CA LYS A 28 10.87 4.36 11.85
C LYS A 28 9.81 5.37 11.43
N ILE A 29 10.19 6.64 11.31
CA ILE A 29 9.28 7.70 10.85
C ILE A 29 8.85 7.45 9.42
N VAL A 30 9.79 7.18 8.51
CA VAL A 30 9.49 6.93 7.10
C VAL A 30 8.59 5.70 6.95
N ARG A 31 8.89 4.60 7.65
CA ARG A 31 8.07 3.39 7.60
C ARG A 31 6.67 3.63 8.18
N GLY A 32 6.55 4.34 9.30
CA GLY A 32 5.24 4.67 9.86
C GLY A 32 4.38 5.55 8.92
N ILE A 33 5.01 6.48 8.18
CA ILE A 33 4.32 7.24 7.13
C ILE A 33 3.85 6.31 6.02
N ILE A 34 4.71 5.40 5.54
CA ILE A 34 4.36 4.43 4.50
C ILE A 34 3.19 3.55 4.97
N ASP A 35 3.26 2.97 6.16
CA ASP A 35 2.21 2.10 6.69
C ASP A 35 0.87 2.88 6.79
N THR A 36 0.91 4.13 7.25
CA THR A 36 -0.29 4.99 7.31
C THR A 36 -0.85 5.28 5.91
N LEU A 37 0.01 5.55 4.93
CA LEU A 37 -0.41 5.78 3.56
C LEU A 37 -0.95 4.49 2.92
N GLU A 38 -0.32 3.34 3.18
CA GLU A 38 -0.80 2.04 2.73
C GLU A 38 -2.21 1.79 3.29
N GLU A 39 -2.46 2.00 4.58
CA GLU A 39 -3.79 1.86 5.19
C GLU A 39 -4.86 2.81 4.60
N GLN A 40 -4.48 4.05 4.25
CA GLN A 40 -5.43 5.06 3.76
C GLN A 40 -5.71 4.94 2.25
N PHE A 41 -4.72 4.51 1.46
CA PHE A 41 -4.80 4.50 0.00
C PHE A 41 -4.91 3.09 -0.60
N TYR A 42 -4.63 2.05 0.19
CA TYR A 42 -4.72 0.65 -0.21
C TYR A 42 -5.50 -0.11 0.87
N PRO A 43 -6.81 -0.33 0.70
CA PRO A 43 -7.53 -1.28 1.54
C PRO A 43 -6.71 -2.58 1.66
N PRO A 44 -6.68 -3.22 2.85
CA PRO A 44 -6.02 -4.51 3.01
C PRO A 44 -6.43 -5.44 1.87
N GLU A 45 -5.49 -6.19 1.28
CA GLU A 45 -5.76 -7.09 0.15
C GLU A 45 -6.98 -7.99 0.40
N GLU A 46 -7.19 -8.38 1.67
CA GLU A 46 -8.34 -9.16 2.12
C GLU A 46 -9.70 -8.46 1.86
N MET A 47 -9.80 -7.14 2.05
CA MET A 47 -11.03 -6.38 1.76
C MET A 47 -11.31 -6.27 0.26
N PHE A 48 -10.26 -6.12 -0.56
CA PHE A 48 -10.41 -6.22 -2.02
C PHE A 48 -10.86 -7.62 -2.43
N THR A 49 -10.37 -8.65 -1.75
CA THR A 49 -10.63 -10.04 -2.10
C THR A 49 -12.11 -10.38 -1.97
N ASP A 50 -12.77 -10.02 -0.86
CA ASP A 50 -14.18 -10.36 -0.64
C ASP A 50 -15.11 -9.58 -1.58
N GLU A 51 -14.92 -8.26 -1.71
CA GLU A 51 -15.73 -7.45 -2.64
C GLU A 51 -15.51 -7.86 -4.10
N PHE A 52 -14.27 -8.18 -4.48
CA PHE A 52 -13.96 -8.69 -5.81
C PHE A 52 -14.61 -10.06 -6.04
N ILE A 53 -14.54 -10.98 -5.08
CA ILE A 53 -15.17 -12.30 -5.17
C ILE A 53 -16.69 -12.16 -5.35
N GLU A 54 -17.34 -11.28 -4.60
CA GLU A 54 -18.78 -11.05 -4.77
C GLU A 54 -19.11 -10.46 -6.14
N ARG A 55 -18.35 -9.47 -6.63
CA ARG A 55 -18.53 -8.92 -7.99
C ARG A 55 -18.34 -9.99 -9.07
N VAL A 56 -17.39 -10.90 -8.89
CA VAL A 56 -17.15 -12.04 -9.80
C VAL A 56 -18.32 -13.03 -9.76
N LYS A 57 -18.81 -13.40 -8.57
CA LYS A 57 -19.98 -14.28 -8.43
C LYS A 57 -21.23 -13.67 -9.07
N GLU A 58 -21.46 -12.37 -8.88
CA GLU A 58 -22.57 -11.67 -9.53
C GLU A 58 -22.42 -11.62 -11.06
N ALA A 59 -21.20 -11.44 -11.57
CA ALA A 59 -20.93 -11.53 -13.00
C ALA A 59 -21.20 -12.94 -13.53
N GLU A 60 -20.75 -13.99 -12.83
CA GLU A 60 -21.00 -15.38 -13.21
C GLU A 60 -22.50 -15.72 -13.22
N LYS A 61 -23.26 -15.22 -12.24
CA LYS A 61 -24.72 -15.35 -12.19
C LYS A 61 -25.38 -14.68 -13.40
N ARG A 62 -24.95 -13.47 -13.77
CA ARG A 62 -25.44 -12.76 -14.96
C ARG A 62 -25.18 -13.52 -16.25
N VAL A 63 -24.01 -14.17 -16.37
CA VAL A 63 -23.67 -15.05 -17.51
C VAL A 63 -24.63 -16.26 -17.55
N LYS A 64 -24.81 -16.95 -16.42
CA LYS A 64 -25.70 -18.13 -16.32
C LYS A 64 -27.17 -17.79 -16.63
N GLU A 65 -27.62 -16.61 -16.25
CA GLU A 65 -28.98 -16.11 -16.53
C GLU A 65 -29.14 -15.55 -17.95
N GLY A 66 -28.09 -15.54 -18.78
CA GLY A 66 -28.12 -14.98 -20.13
C GLY A 66 -28.25 -13.45 -20.17
N LYS A 67 -28.05 -12.76 -19.05
CA LYS A 67 -28.07 -11.29 -18.92
C LYS A 67 -26.72 -10.65 -19.21
N THR A 68 -25.86 -11.36 -19.93
CA THR A 68 -24.54 -10.88 -20.31
C THR A 68 -24.62 -9.89 -21.46
N ARG A 69 -23.85 -8.80 -21.35
CA ARG A 69 -23.63 -7.89 -22.47
C ARG A 69 -22.63 -8.53 -23.43
N SER A 70 -23.08 -8.92 -24.61
CA SER A 70 -22.21 -9.35 -25.70
C SER A 70 -21.93 -8.17 -26.62
N PHE A 71 -20.66 -7.93 -26.94
CA PHE A 71 -20.28 -6.95 -27.94
C PHE A 71 -20.15 -7.64 -29.30
N LYS A 72 -20.62 -6.99 -30.36
CA LYS A 72 -20.60 -7.55 -31.71
C LYS A 72 -19.20 -7.51 -32.30
N ASP A 73 -18.43 -6.48 -31.97
CA ASP A 73 -17.06 -6.29 -32.46
C ASP A 73 -16.19 -5.52 -31.44
N ALA A 74 -14.90 -5.42 -31.75
CA ALA A 74 -13.92 -4.73 -30.91
C ALA A 74 -14.17 -3.22 -30.81
N LYS A 75 -14.87 -2.61 -31.78
CA LYS A 75 -15.17 -1.18 -31.78
C LYS A 75 -16.25 -0.87 -30.74
N GLU A 76 -17.32 -1.67 -30.71
CA GLU A 76 -18.39 -1.57 -29.72
C GLU A 76 -17.86 -1.80 -28.29
N LEU A 77 -16.93 -2.76 -28.12
CA LEU A 77 -16.24 -2.96 -26.86
C LEU A 77 -15.42 -1.74 -26.45
N ASN A 78 -14.63 -1.17 -27.37
CA ASN A 78 -13.80 0.01 -27.07
C ASN A 78 -14.65 1.23 -26.72
N GLU A 79 -15.75 1.48 -27.44
CA GLU A 79 -16.67 2.59 -27.11
C GLU A 79 -17.27 2.43 -25.70
N PHE A 80 -17.62 1.20 -25.31
CA PHE A 80 -18.06 0.93 -23.96
C PHE A 80 -16.95 1.15 -22.92
N LEU A 81 -15.72 0.69 -23.19
CA LEU A 81 -14.59 0.89 -22.29
C LEU A 81 -14.23 2.38 -22.12
N GLU A 82 -14.31 3.17 -23.20
CA GLU A 82 -14.12 4.62 -23.11
C GLU A 82 -15.24 5.28 -22.28
N SER A 83 -16.50 4.84 -22.43
CA SER A 83 -17.61 5.39 -21.61
C SER A 83 -17.48 5.16 -20.11
N LEU A 84 -16.71 4.14 -19.69
CA LEU A 84 -16.44 3.85 -18.29
C LEU A 84 -15.32 4.70 -17.69
N LYS A 85 -14.56 5.44 -18.50
CA LYS A 85 -13.47 6.31 -18.01
C LYS A 85 -13.98 7.66 -17.51
N ASP A 86 -15.20 8.03 -17.89
CA ASP A 86 -15.86 9.29 -17.53
C ASP A 86 -16.86 9.13 -16.36
N GLU A 87 -16.95 7.93 -15.75
CA GLU A 87 -17.66 7.64 -14.49
C GLU A 87 -16.74 7.83 -13.27
#